data_AF-A0A386TYR9-F1
#
_entry.id   AF-A0A386TYR9-F1
#
_cell.length_a   1.000
_cell.length_b   1.000
_cell.length_c   1.000
_cell.angle_alpha   90.00
_cell.angle_beta   90.00
_cell.angle_gamma   90.00
#
_symmetry.space_group_name_H-M   'P 1'
#
loop_
_entity.id
_entity.type
_entity.pdbx_description
1 polymer ?
#
loop_
_entity_poly.entity_id
_entity_poly.type
_entity_poly.pdbx_seq_one_letter_code
_entity_poly.pdbx_strand_id
1 'polypeptide(L)'
;MHYTLSLKNLYLIILNFIILNMKNILKRAWKGIVIGWNTPILPDHLLELQSRPIIRIFRVLGGISTLSLLGKGYIKLDIYGLYIAIILTSMFVIYNIYFSYQKIKHIRKIIKRGDLDVRNSPLDRFASLFVKLVVCGKGFCDYVPQIGGALGLLLGMDQILRESNREAFFGPLIGQGINKVFPNKSEVEIWKDNLQKHMATADSETRDSKVLNKLIADTKEFSHFSDNDRKDILSALDEIQRANNSDLAATQQKVRDILNNPPKK
;
A
#
# COMPACT_ATOMS: atom_id res chain seq x y z
N MET A 1 34.67 1.34 51.90
CA MET A 1 34.93 1.36 50.44
C MET A 1 33.60 1.46 49.71
N HIS A 2 33.18 2.68 49.35
CA HIS A 2 31.96 2.89 48.55
C HIS A 2 32.32 2.87 47.07
N TYR A 3 31.92 1.82 46.36
CA TYR A 3 31.96 1.80 44.90
C TYR A 3 30.79 2.65 44.38
N THR A 4 31.06 3.93 44.10
CA THR A 4 30.17 4.74 43.25
C THR A 4 30.35 4.29 41.81
N LEU A 5 29.73 3.16 41.46
CA LEU A 5 29.60 2.75 40.07
C LEU A 5 28.79 3.84 39.37
N SER A 6 29.48 4.72 38.63
CA SER A 6 28.84 5.85 37.96
C SER A 6 27.72 5.34 37.05
N LEU A 7 26.52 5.92 37.15
CA LEU A 7 25.38 5.64 36.26
C LEU A 7 25.76 5.63 34.78
N LYS A 8 26.78 6.42 34.39
CA LYS A 8 27.34 6.46 33.04
C LYS A 8 27.96 5.11 32.61
N ASN A 9 28.66 4.42 33.51
CA ASN A 9 29.26 3.11 33.23
C ASN A 9 28.19 2.03 33.06
N LEU A 10 27.14 2.06 33.88
CA LEU A 10 26.02 1.13 33.75
C LEU A 10 25.28 1.32 32.41
N TYR A 11 25.03 2.56 32.02
CA TYR A 11 24.41 2.88 30.72
C TYR A 11 25.26 2.39 29.54
N LEU A 12 26.58 2.60 29.56
CA LEU A 12 27.48 2.12 28.51
C LEU A 12 27.48 0.58 28.40
N ILE A 13 27.43 -0.13 29.52
CA ILE A 13 27.37 -1.61 29.52
C ILE A 13 26.05 -2.09 28.90
N ILE A 14 24.91 -1.48 29.27
CA ILE A 14 23.60 -1.83 28.70
C ILE A 14 23.57 -1.54 27.20
N LEU A 15 24.04 -0.37 26.77
CA LEU A 15 24.07 0.00 25.36
C LEU A 15 24.95 -0.94 24.54
N ASN A 16 26.15 -1.28 25.03
CA ASN A 16 27.04 -2.23 24.37
C ASN A 16 26.41 -3.64 24.29
N PHE A 17 25.72 -4.07 25.35
CA PHE A 17 25.00 -5.34 25.34
C PHE A 17 23.88 -5.36 24.28
N ILE A 18 23.10 -4.29 24.18
CA ILE A 18 22.04 -4.14 23.16
C ILE A 18 22.65 -4.16 21.75
N ILE A 19 23.72 -3.40 21.51
CA ILE A 19 24.40 -3.34 20.20
C ILE A 19 24.95 -4.72 19.80
N LEU A 20 25.60 -5.43 20.72
CA LEU A 20 26.13 -6.78 20.46
C LEU A 20 25.00 -7.78 20.16
N ASN A 21 23.89 -7.70 20.90
CA ASN A 21 22.73 -8.56 20.68
C ASN A 21 22.08 -8.28 19.31
N MET A 22 21.91 -7.00 18.93
CA MET A 22 21.39 -6.61 17.61
C MET A 22 22.27 -7.13 16.48
N LYS A 23 23.60 -7.00 16.58
CA LYS A 23 24.52 -7.52 15.55
C LYS A 23 24.39 -9.04 15.38
N ASN A 24 24.23 -9.78 16.47
CA ASN A 24 24.02 -11.23 16.43
C ASN A 24 22.68 -11.62 15.80
N ILE A 25 21.59 -10.91 16.14
CA ILE A 25 20.27 -11.12 15.54
C ILE A 25 20.33 -10.84 14.03
N LEU A 26 20.95 -9.74 13.62
CA LEU A 26 21.10 -9.36 12.22
C LEU A 26 21.89 -10.41 11.43
N LYS A 27 23.00 -10.92 12.00
CA LYS A 27 23.81 -11.98 11.38
C LYS A 27 23.01 -13.27 11.17
N ARG A 28 22.18 -13.66 12.15
CA ARG A 28 21.31 -14.84 12.06
C ARG A 28 20.20 -14.65 11.02
N ALA A 29 19.57 -13.47 11.01
CA ALA A 29 18.57 -13.10 10.01
C ALA A 29 19.17 -13.12 8.60
N TRP A 30 20.35 -12.53 8.41
CA TRP A 30 21.09 -12.53 7.14
C TRP A 30 21.39 -13.94 6.65
N LYS A 31 21.88 -14.82 7.54
CA LYS A 31 22.09 -16.24 7.22
C LYS A 31 20.79 -16.90 6.75
N GLY A 32 19.67 -16.65 7.44
CA GLY A 32 18.36 -17.17 7.05
C GLY A 32 17.88 -16.63 5.69
N ILE A 33 18.10 -15.34 5.43
CA ILE A 33 17.77 -14.71 4.14
C ILE A 33 18.56 -15.34 2.99
N VAL A 34 19.88 -15.48 3.15
CA VAL A 34 20.75 -16.07 2.11
C VAL A 34 20.32 -17.51 1.79
N ILE A 35 20.06 -18.33 2.82
CA ILE A 35 19.60 -19.71 2.63
C ILE A 35 18.21 -19.74 1.96
N GLY A 36 17.27 -18.94 2.46
CA GLY A 36 15.92 -18.86 1.88
C GLY A 36 15.92 -18.37 0.43
N TRP A 37 16.82 -17.44 0.09
CA TRP A 37 16.97 -16.92 -1.26
C TRP A 37 17.48 -17.98 -2.25
N ASN A 38 18.47 -18.76 -1.82
CA ASN A 38 19.08 -19.84 -2.60
C ASN A 38 18.24 -21.12 -2.66
N THR A 39 17.20 -21.23 -1.83
CA THR A 39 16.31 -22.39 -1.84
C THR A 39 15.48 -22.41 -3.14
N PRO A 40 15.49 -23.51 -3.91
CA PRO A 40 14.66 -23.63 -5.10
C PRO A 40 13.19 -23.71 -4.70
N ILE A 41 12.37 -22.83 -5.29
CA ILE A 41 10.91 -22.80 -5.06
C ILE A 41 10.17 -23.65 -6.09
N LEU A 42 10.84 -23.98 -7.18
CA LEU A 42 10.28 -24.75 -8.27
C LEU A 42 10.82 -26.18 -8.22
N PRO A 43 9.95 -27.20 -8.32
CA PRO A 43 10.42 -28.57 -8.45
C PRO A 43 11.11 -28.79 -9.80
N ASP A 44 12.10 -29.69 -9.82
CA ASP A 44 13.01 -29.89 -10.96
C ASP A 44 12.28 -30.23 -12.27
N HIS A 45 11.24 -31.06 -12.22
CA HIS A 45 10.43 -31.40 -13.39
C HIS A 45 9.74 -30.19 -14.03
N LEU A 46 9.39 -29.16 -13.25
CA LEU A 46 8.83 -27.92 -13.78
C LEU A 46 9.91 -27.00 -14.35
N LEU A 47 11.12 -27.01 -13.78
CA LEU A 47 12.26 -26.29 -14.35
C LEU A 47 12.61 -26.86 -15.72
N GLU A 48 12.60 -28.19 -15.85
CA GLU A 48 12.81 -28.88 -17.12
C GLU A 48 11.68 -28.57 -18.12
N LEU A 49 10.42 -28.54 -17.67
CA LEU A 49 9.32 -28.14 -18.54
C LEU A 49 9.49 -26.69 -19.06
N GLN A 50 9.94 -25.77 -18.21
CA GLN A 50 10.18 -24.37 -18.58
C GLN A 50 11.42 -24.14 -19.45
N SER A 51 12.38 -25.07 -19.44
CA SER A 51 13.56 -24.97 -20.30
C SER A 51 13.23 -25.30 -21.75
N ARG A 52 12.14 -26.04 -22.02
CA ARG A 52 11.72 -26.40 -23.37
C ARG A 52 11.37 -25.15 -24.21
N PRO A 53 11.88 -25.05 -25.45
CA PRO A 53 11.72 -23.85 -26.29
C PRO A 53 10.25 -23.57 -26.62
N ILE A 54 9.43 -24.61 -26.80
CA ILE A 54 7.99 -24.48 -27.08
C ILE A 54 7.27 -23.71 -25.96
N ILE A 55 7.57 -24.04 -24.70
CA ILE A 55 6.98 -23.36 -23.54
C ILE A 55 7.46 -21.90 -23.45
N ARG A 56 8.71 -21.63 -23.82
CA ARG A 56 9.24 -20.25 -23.86
C ARG A 56 8.52 -19.41 -24.91
N ILE A 57 8.36 -19.93 -26.13
CA ILE A 57 7.63 -19.24 -27.21
C ILE A 57 6.18 -19.01 -26.79
N PHE A 58 5.52 -20.03 -26.27
CA PHE A 58 4.14 -19.93 -25.77
C PHE A 58 3.99 -18.86 -24.69
N ARG A 59 4.94 -18.75 -23.75
CA ARG A 59 4.92 -17.72 -22.70
C ARG A 59 5.09 -16.31 -23.26
N VAL A 60 5.98 -16.12 -24.24
CA VAL A 60 6.19 -14.81 -24.89
C VAL A 60 4.94 -14.41 -25.67
N LEU A 61 4.39 -15.30 -26.49
CA LEU A 61 3.18 -15.05 -27.25
C LEU A 61 1.99 -14.76 -26.33
N GLY A 62 1.76 -15.60 -25.32
CA GLY A 62 0.70 -15.40 -24.33
C GLY A 62 0.85 -14.08 -23.55
N GLY A 63 2.08 -13.69 -23.22
CA GLY A 63 2.38 -12.40 -22.59
C GLY A 63 2.05 -11.21 -23.50
N ILE A 64 2.47 -11.26 -24.77
CA ILE A 64 2.17 -10.21 -25.77
C ILE A 64 0.67 -10.10 -26.02
N SER A 65 -0.04 -11.23 -26.16
CA SER A 65 -1.49 -11.25 -26.32
C SER A 65 -2.21 -10.64 -25.11
N THR A 66 -1.77 -11.00 -23.90
CA THR A 66 -2.33 -10.45 -22.65
C THR A 66 -2.09 -8.94 -22.55
N LEU A 67 -0.88 -8.46 -22.85
CA LEU A 67 -0.57 -7.04 -22.88
C LEU A 67 -1.38 -6.28 -23.95
N SER A 68 -1.59 -6.90 -25.11
CA SER A 68 -2.36 -6.29 -26.21
C SER A 68 -3.84 -6.13 -25.83
N LEU A 69 -4.41 -7.11 -25.14
CA LEU A 69 -5.78 -7.04 -24.62
C LEU A 69 -5.93 -5.99 -23.50
N LEU A 70 -4.97 -5.91 -22.58
CA LEU A 70 -4.97 -4.94 -21.48
C LEU A 70 -4.69 -3.50 -21.93
N GLY A 71 -3.77 -3.31 -22.88
CA GLY A 71 -3.22 -2.01 -23.25
C GLY A 71 -4.04 -1.23 -24.29
N LYS A 72 -5.34 -1.53 -24.45
CA LYS A 72 -6.19 -1.01 -25.55
C LYS A 72 -5.69 -1.34 -26.96
N GLY A 73 -4.73 -2.26 -27.09
CA GLY A 73 -4.23 -2.74 -28.39
C GLY A 73 -5.31 -3.43 -29.21
N TYR A 74 -6.36 -3.94 -28.55
CA TYR A 74 -7.53 -4.54 -29.19
C TYR A 74 -8.24 -3.63 -30.20
N ILE A 75 -8.15 -2.29 -30.05
CA ILE A 75 -8.78 -1.34 -30.98
C ILE A 75 -8.10 -1.36 -32.35
N LYS A 76 -6.80 -1.69 -32.40
CA LYS A 76 -6.01 -1.73 -33.65
C LYS A 76 -5.94 -3.10 -34.31
N LEU A 77 -6.41 -4.15 -33.61
CA LEU A 77 -6.38 -5.52 -34.10
C LEU A 77 -7.62 -5.79 -34.96
N ASP A 78 -7.42 -6.46 -36.09
CA ASP A 78 -8.52 -7.01 -36.87
C ASP A 78 -9.29 -8.06 -36.02
N ILE A 79 -10.57 -8.28 -36.36
CA ILE A 79 -11.48 -9.19 -35.65
C ILE A 79 -10.85 -10.58 -35.50
N TYR A 80 -10.22 -11.11 -36.56
CA TYR A 80 -9.52 -12.39 -36.51
C TYR A 80 -8.32 -12.38 -35.55
N GLY A 81 -7.54 -11.29 -35.55
CA GLY A 81 -6.42 -11.12 -34.64
C GLY A 81 -6.87 -11.06 -33.18
N LEU A 82 -8.01 -10.42 -32.91
CA LEU A 82 -8.61 -10.36 -31.58
C LEU A 82 -9.01 -11.76 -31.08
N TYR A 83 -9.69 -12.57 -31.91
CA TYR A 83 -10.05 -13.94 -31.53
C TYR A 83 -8.84 -14.81 -31.22
N ILE A 84 -7.79 -14.74 -32.04
CA ILE A 84 -6.54 -15.47 -31.80
C ILE A 84 -5.89 -15.02 -30.50
N ALA A 85 -5.85 -13.70 -30.24
CA ALA A 85 -5.30 -13.16 -29.00
C ALA A 85 -6.08 -13.64 -27.77
N ILE A 86 -7.42 -13.67 -27.83
CA ILE A 86 -8.27 -14.18 -26.74
C ILE A 86 -7.95 -15.65 -26.46
N ILE A 87 -7.92 -16.50 -27.49
CA ILE A 87 -7.62 -17.94 -27.32
C ILE A 87 -6.24 -18.15 -26.70
N LEU A 88 -5.21 -17.48 -27.24
CA LEU A 88 -3.85 -17.57 -26.72
C LEU A 88 -3.75 -17.10 -25.27
N THR A 89 -4.40 -15.98 -24.95
CA THR A 89 -4.43 -15.47 -23.58
C THR A 89 -5.18 -16.41 -22.64
N SER A 90 -6.32 -16.98 -23.04
CA SER A 90 -7.04 -17.97 -22.23
C SER A 90 -6.18 -19.19 -21.93
N MET A 91 -5.49 -19.76 -22.94
CA MET A 91 -4.55 -20.86 -22.72
C MET A 91 -3.41 -20.46 -21.79
N PHE A 92 -2.86 -19.25 -21.95
CA PHE A 92 -1.78 -18.73 -21.12
C PHE A 92 -2.21 -18.54 -19.67
N VAL A 93 -3.44 -18.07 -19.41
CA VAL A 93 -4.00 -17.94 -18.06
C VAL A 93 -4.14 -19.32 -17.40
N ILE A 94 -4.70 -20.31 -18.11
CA ILE A 94 -4.83 -21.69 -17.59
C ILE A 94 -3.45 -22.27 -17.24
N TYR A 95 -2.48 -22.10 -18.14
CA TYR A 95 -1.09 -22.51 -17.89
C TYR A 95 -0.51 -21.87 -16.63
N ASN A 96 -0.70 -20.55 -16.45
CA ASN A 96 -0.24 -19.85 -15.27
C ASN A 96 -0.91 -20.38 -13.99
N ILE A 97 -2.23 -20.56 -13.97
CA ILE A 97 -2.97 -21.11 -12.82
C ILE A 97 -2.42 -22.49 -12.44
N TYR A 98 -2.24 -23.39 -13.41
CA TYR A 98 -1.67 -24.71 -13.17
C TYR A 98 -0.27 -24.63 -12.56
N PHE A 99 0.58 -23.77 -13.12
CA PHE A 99 1.94 -23.57 -12.66
C PHE A 99 2.00 -22.98 -11.24
N SER A 100 1.14 -22.00 -10.93
CA SER A 100 0.99 -21.44 -9.58
C SER A 100 0.55 -22.50 -8.57
N TYR A 101 -0.41 -23.35 -8.94
CA TYR A 101 -0.90 -24.43 -8.08
C TYR A 101 0.23 -25.39 -7.68
N GLN A 102 1.04 -25.84 -8.66
CA GLN A 102 2.16 -26.74 -8.38
C GLN A 102 3.24 -26.08 -7.52
N LYS A 103 3.54 -24.79 -7.75
CA LYS A 103 4.43 -24.00 -6.89
C LYS A 103 3.97 -23.99 -5.44
N ILE A 104 2.71 -23.61 -5.20
CA ILE A 104 2.13 -23.53 -3.85
C ILE A 104 2.17 -24.91 -3.17
N LYS A 105 1.83 -25.97 -3.91
CA LYS A 105 1.90 -27.35 -3.42
C LYS A 105 3.33 -27.73 -3.01
N HIS A 106 4.33 -27.37 -3.81
CA HIS A 106 5.74 -27.64 -3.52
C HIS A 106 6.25 -26.85 -2.31
N ILE A 107 5.96 -25.55 -2.23
CA ILE A 107 6.32 -24.70 -1.07
C ILE A 107 5.73 -25.29 0.21
N ARG A 108 4.44 -25.62 0.21
CA ARG A 108 3.77 -26.25 1.37
C ARG A 108 4.44 -27.57 1.77
N LYS A 109 4.88 -28.37 0.79
CA LYS A 109 5.59 -29.63 1.02
C LYS A 109 6.97 -29.41 1.66
N ILE A 110 7.76 -28.45 1.15
CA ILE A 110 9.08 -28.09 1.71
C ILE A 110 8.93 -27.59 3.15
N ILE A 111 7.97 -26.69 3.42
CA ILE A 111 7.74 -26.16 4.77
C ILE A 111 7.38 -27.27 5.75
N LYS A 112 6.52 -28.23 5.35
CA LYS A 112 6.10 -29.35 6.20
C LYS A 112 7.22 -30.35 6.49
N ARG A 113 8.20 -30.52 5.59
CA ARG A 113 9.30 -31.48 5.75
C ARG A 113 10.39 -31.02 6.72
N GLY A 114 10.42 -29.74 7.08
CA GLY A 114 11.51 -29.18 7.89
C GLY A 114 12.83 -29.04 7.11
N ASP A 115 12.80 -29.13 5.78
CA ASP A 115 13.97 -28.95 4.91
C ASP A 115 14.54 -27.51 4.99
N LEU A 116 13.76 -26.57 5.54
CA LEU A 116 14.11 -25.16 5.74
C LEU A 116 14.72 -24.86 7.12
N ASP A 117 14.86 -25.86 7.99
CA ASP A 117 15.39 -25.64 9.33
C ASP A 117 16.92 -25.55 9.29
N VAL A 118 17.48 -24.44 9.81
CA VAL A 118 18.93 -24.18 9.80
C VAL A 118 19.60 -25.02 10.89
N ARG A 119 20.12 -26.19 10.48
CA ARG A 119 20.84 -27.14 11.34
C ARG A 119 22.21 -26.62 11.74
N ASN A 120 22.24 -25.68 12.67
CA ASN A 120 23.38 -25.48 13.57
C ASN A 120 23.15 -26.33 14.83
N SER A 121 24.20 -26.73 15.53
CA SER A 121 24.08 -27.30 16.88
C SER A 121 24.35 -26.19 17.90
N PRO A 122 23.36 -25.70 18.69
CA PRO A 122 21.93 -26.04 18.69
C PRO A 122 21.13 -25.37 17.55
N LEU A 123 19.94 -25.92 17.24
CA LEU A 123 19.09 -25.49 16.13
C LEU A 123 18.73 -24.00 16.23
N ASP A 124 19.04 -23.23 15.19
CA ASP A 124 18.73 -21.80 15.16
C ASP A 124 17.29 -21.56 14.70
N ARG A 125 16.36 -21.55 15.66
CA ARG A 125 14.92 -21.31 15.40
C ARG A 125 14.66 -19.96 14.75
N PHE A 126 15.44 -18.93 15.09
CA PHE A 126 15.28 -17.59 14.50
C PHE A 126 15.68 -17.59 13.03
N ALA A 127 16.86 -18.13 12.69
CA ALA A 127 17.28 -18.22 11.29
C ALA A 127 16.28 -19.06 10.47
N SER A 128 15.78 -20.17 11.02
CA SER A 128 14.78 -21.03 10.37
C SER A 128 13.46 -20.31 10.07
N LEU A 129 13.02 -19.43 10.97
CA LEU A 129 11.82 -18.60 10.75
C LEU A 129 12.04 -17.62 9.58
N PHE A 130 13.21 -16.97 9.51
CA PHE A 130 13.54 -16.09 8.39
C PHE A 130 13.63 -16.85 7.06
N VAL A 131 14.20 -18.06 7.03
CA VAL A 131 14.19 -18.90 5.81
C VAL A 131 12.75 -19.15 5.35
N LYS A 132 11.86 -19.55 6.26
CA LYS A 132 10.43 -19.82 5.95
C LYS A 132 9.73 -18.56 5.43
N LEU A 133 9.95 -17.40 6.06
CA LEU A 133 9.38 -16.13 5.62
C LEU A 133 9.90 -15.73 4.24
N VAL A 134 11.20 -15.87 3.96
CA VAL A 134 11.79 -15.52 2.66
C VAL A 134 11.28 -16.43 1.55
N VAL A 135 11.19 -17.75 1.81
CA VAL A 135 10.64 -18.71 0.85
C VAL A 135 9.16 -18.43 0.56
N CYS A 136 8.36 -18.15 1.59
CA CYS A 136 6.96 -17.73 1.44
C CYS A 136 6.84 -16.42 0.66
N GLY A 137 7.66 -15.42 1.01
CA GLY A 137 7.67 -14.11 0.36
C GLY A 137 8.04 -14.22 -1.12
N LYS A 138 9.09 -14.97 -1.46
CA LYS A 138 9.49 -15.21 -2.85
C LYS A 138 8.40 -15.97 -3.62
N GLY A 139 7.74 -16.95 -2.99
CA GLY A 139 6.57 -17.62 -3.56
C GLY A 139 5.37 -16.69 -3.80
N PHE A 140 5.14 -15.74 -2.89
CA PHE A 140 4.08 -14.73 -3.01
C PHE A 140 4.39 -13.71 -4.11
N CYS A 141 5.62 -13.19 -4.17
CA CYS A 141 6.06 -12.26 -5.21
C CYS A 141 5.95 -12.85 -6.62
N ASP A 142 6.15 -14.15 -6.79
CA ASP A 142 5.93 -14.85 -8.06
C ASP A 142 4.45 -14.97 -8.44
N TYR A 143 3.56 -14.96 -7.44
CA TYR A 143 2.12 -15.21 -7.62
C TYR A 143 1.32 -13.92 -7.83
N VAL A 144 1.71 -12.83 -7.18
CA VAL A 144 1.03 -11.51 -7.28
C VAL A 144 0.87 -11.04 -8.74
N PRO A 145 1.89 -11.07 -9.61
CA PRO A 145 1.74 -10.65 -11.00
C PRO A 145 0.73 -11.50 -11.77
N GLN A 146 0.60 -12.79 -11.44
CA GLN A 146 -0.31 -13.70 -12.12
C GLN A 146 -1.77 -13.42 -11.74
N ILE A 147 -2.05 -13.22 -10.45
CA ILE A 147 -3.39 -12.78 -10.01
C ILE A 147 -3.67 -11.38 -10.55
N GLY A 148 -2.74 -10.45 -10.41
CA GLY A 148 -2.90 -9.06 -10.86
C GLY A 148 -3.17 -8.98 -12.36
N GLY A 149 -2.47 -9.77 -13.16
CA GLY A 149 -2.72 -9.89 -14.60
C GLY A 149 -4.09 -10.48 -14.93
N ALA A 150 -4.51 -11.54 -14.22
CA ALA A 150 -5.83 -12.13 -14.41
C ALA A 150 -6.96 -11.16 -14.01
N LEU A 151 -6.87 -10.51 -12.84
CA LEU A 151 -7.83 -9.49 -12.40
C LEU A 151 -7.85 -8.29 -13.34
N GLY A 152 -6.68 -7.83 -13.77
CA GLY A 152 -6.57 -6.76 -14.76
C GLY A 152 -7.28 -7.12 -16.06
N LEU A 153 -7.13 -8.37 -16.52
CA LEU A 153 -7.81 -8.84 -17.74
C LEU A 153 -9.32 -8.88 -17.56
N LEU A 154 -9.82 -9.38 -16.42
CA LEU A 154 -11.25 -9.37 -16.12
C LEU A 154 -11.83 -7.96 -16.08
N LEU A 155 -11.10 -7.00 -15.50
CA LEU A 155 -11.49 -5.59 -15.49
C LEU A 155 -11.41 -4.96 -16.90
N GLY A 156 -10.43 -5.36 -17.70
CA GLY A 156 -10.32 -4.94 -19.10
C GLY A 156 -11.49 -5.46 -19.94
N MET A 157 -11.94 -6.70 -19.71
CA MET A 157 -13.13 -7.24 -20.36
C MET A 157 -14.40 -6.46 -19.99
N ASP A 158 -14.54 -6.06 -18.73
CA ASP A 158 -15.66 -5.21 -18.31
C ASP A 158 -15.65 -3.85 -19.00
N GLN A 159 -14.47 -3.28 -19.24
CA GLN A 159 -14.37 -2.04 -20.00
C GLN A 159 -14.84 -2.24 -21.45
N ILE A 160 -14.46 -3.34 -22.10
CA ILE A 160 -14.92 -3.69 -23.46
C ILE A 160 -16.45 -3.89 -23.48
N LEU A 161 -17.02 -4.54 -22.46
CA LEU A 161 -18.47 -4.69 -22.32
C LEU A 161 -19.16 -3.33 -22.21
N ARG A 162 -18.64 -2.43 -21.36
CA ARG A 162 -19.17 -1.07 -21.20
C ARG A 162 -19.11 -0.26 -22.49
N GLU A 163 -18.00 -0.33 -23.22
CA GLU A 163 -17.85 0.33 -24.53
C GLU A 163 -18.86 -0.21 -25.57
N SER A 164 -19.33 -1.45 -25.39
CA SER A 164 -20.36 -2.10 -26.21
C SER A 164 -21.80 -1.87 -25.69
N ASN A 165 -22.02 -0.90 -24.79
CA ASN A 165 -23.31 -0.66 -24.10
C ASN A 165 -23.83 -1.90 -23.35
N ARG A 166 -22.95 -2.73 -22.79
CA ARG A 166 -23.29 -3.86 -21.92
C ARG A 166 -22.83 -3.61 -20.50
N GLU A 167 -23.53 -4.21 -19.55
CA GLU A 167 -23.17 -4.11 -18.13
C GLU A 167 -21.86 -4.84 -17.83
N ALA A 168 -21.08 -4.27 -16.90
CA ALA A 168 -19.87 -4.89 -16.39
C ALA A 168 -20.23 -6.08 -15.50
N PHE A 169 -19.57 -7.21 -15.71
CA PHE A 169 -19.86 -8.47 -15.03
C PHE A 169 -18.87 -8.75 -13.90
N PHE A 170 -17.57 -8.56 -14.13
CA PHE A 170 -16.53 -9.01 -13.21
C PHE A 170 -16.24 -8.03 -12.07
N GLY A 171 -16.33 -6.74 -12.33
CA GLY A 171 -16.06 -5.65 -11.40
C GLY A 171 -16.95 -5.71 -10.16
N PRO A 172 -18.28 -5.85 -10.31
CA PRO A 172 -19.17 -6.07 -9.16
C PRO A 172 -18.81 -7.33 -8.35
N LEU A 173 -18.49 -8.44 -9.02
CA LEU A 173 -18.10 -9.69 -8.35
C LEU A 173 -16.79 -9.55 -7.56
N ILE A 174 -15.77 -8.94 -8.16
CA ILE A 174 -14.48 -8.65 -7.50
C ILE A 174 -14.71 -7.70 -6.32
N GLY A 175 -15.51 -6.65 -6.50
CA GLY A 175 -15.85 -5.69 -5.45
C GLY A 175 -16.54 -6.35 -4.25
N GLN A 176 -17.52 -7.23 -4.50
CA GLN A 176 -18.17 -8.01 -3.42
C GLN A 176 -17.20 -8.95 -2.69
N GLY A 177 -16.29 -9.59 -3.43
CA GLY A 177 -15.26 -10.44 -2.84
C GLY A 177 -14.29 -9.67 -1.94
N ILE A 178 -13.82 -8.50 -2.40
CA ILE A 178 -12.96 -7.61 -1.62
C ILE A 178 -13.70 -7.14 -0.38
N ASN A 179 -14.97 -6.70 -0.51
CA ASN A 179 -15.78 -6.25 0.62
C ASN A 179 -16.05 -7.33 1.68
N LYS A 180 -15.92 -8.62 1.34
CA LYS A 180 -15.99 -9.71 2.35
C LYS A 180 -14.70 -9.88 3.15
N VAL A 181 -13.54 -9.61 2.54
CA VAL A 181 -12.23 -9.79 3.18
C VAL A 181 -11.80 -8.51 3.90
N PHE A 182 -12.05 -7.38 3.25
CA PHE A 182 -11.82 -6.03 3.73
C PHE A 182 -13.19 -5.36 3.77
N PRO A 183 -13.96 -5.52 4.87
CA PRO A 183 -15.25 -4.85 4.99
C PRO A 183 -15.06 -3.38 4.69
N ASN A 184 -15.98 -2.83 3.89
CA ASN A 184 -16.00 -1.40 3.64
C ASN A 184 -15.92 -0.68 4.98
N LYS A 185 -15.10 0.37 5.03
CA LYS A 185 -15.16 1.33 6.13
C LYS A 185 -16.62 1.65 6.37
N SER A 186 -17.05 1.57 7.62
CA SER A 186 -18.45 1.86 7.94
C SER A 186 -18.81 3.26 7.40
N GLU A 187 -20.08 3.51 7.07
CA GLU A 187 -20.51 4.86 6.66
C GLU A 187 -20.03 5.93 7.65
N VAL A 188 -19.92 5.57 8.93
CA VAL A 188 -19.39 6.40 10.03
C VAL A 188 -17.90 6.69 9.87
N GLU A 189 -17.09 5.72 9.47
CA GLU A 189 -15.66 5.92 9.20
C GLU A 189 -15.42 6.74 7.92
N ILE A 190 -16.22 6.51 6.87
CA ILE A 190 -16.17 7.32 5.64
C ILE A 190 -16.55 8.76 5.95
N TRP A 191 -17.61 8.97 6.75
CA TRP A 191 -18.03 10.29 7.20
C TRP A 191 -16.94 10.97 8.05
N LYS A 192 -16.31 10.24 8.99
CA LYS A 192 -15.23 10.76 9.83
C LYS A 192 -14.01 11.19 9.01
N ASP A 193 -13.60 10.40 8.01
CA ASP A 193 -12.48 10.73 7.14
C ASP A 193 -12.78 11.96 6.27
N ASN A 194 -13.98 12.06 5.70
CA ASN A 194 -14.41 13.24 4.94
C ASN A 194 -14.46 14.49 5.83
N LEU A 195 -14.99 14.36 7.05
CA LEU A 195 -15.06 15.46 8.01
C LEU A 195 -13.68 15.93 8.45
N GLN A 196 -12.74 15.02 8.72
CA GLN A 196 -11.35 15.37 9.02
C GLN A 196 -10.67 16.08 7.84
N LYS A 197 -10.95 15.66 6.61
CA LYS A 197 -10.43 16.32 5.40
C LYS A 197 -11.00 17.74 5.25
N HIS A 198 -12.29 17.93 5.51
CA HIS A 198 -12.91 19.27 5.52
C HIS A 198 -12.37 20.14 6.65
N MET A 199 -12.14 19.60 7.85
CA MET A 199 -11.49 20.34 8.94
C MET A 199 -10.06 20.75 8.58
N ALA A 200 -9.26 19.86 8.00
CA ALA A 200 -7.90 20.17 7.59
C ALA A 200 -7.85 21.24 6.48
N THR A 201 -8.84 21.23 5.59
CA THR A 201 -9.00 22.25 4.55
C THR A 201 -9.41 23.59 5.17
N ALA A 202 -10.40 23.59 6.06
CA ALA A 202 -10.82 24.78 6.80
C ALA A 202 -9.68 25.38 7.65
N ASP A 203 -8.90 24.56 8.36
CA ASP A 203 -7.70 25.01 9.09
C ASP A 203 -6.63 25.60 8.15
N SER A 204 -6.53 25.12 6.92
CA SER A 204 -5.61 25.65 5.92
C SER A 204 -6.08 26.97 5.31
N GLU A 205 -7.38 27.14 5.07
CA GLU A 205 -7.99 28.42 4.65
C GLU A 205 -7.96 29.43 5.80
N THR A 206 -8.03 28.97 7.05
CA THR A 206 -7.80 29.84 8.22
C THR A 206 -6.36 30.36 8.24
N ARG A 207 -5.39 29.71 7.59
CA ARG A 207 -4.04 30.27 7.40
C ARG A 207 -4.01 31.41 6.37
N ASP A 208 -5.04 31.61 5.54
CA ASP A 208 -5.19 32.84 4.76
C ASP A 208 -5.56 34.05 5.65
N SER A 209 -5.92 33.85 6.92
CA SER A 209 -5.87 34.95 7.90
C SER A 209 -4.43 35.47 8.13
N LYS A 210 -3.38 34.70 7.78
CA LYS A 210 -2.01 35.24 7.66
C LYS A 210 -1.83 36.13 6.44
N VAL A 211 -2.59 35.92 5.36
CA VAL A 211 -2.66 36.86 4.24
C VAL A 211 -3.34 38.15 4.70
N LEU A 212 -4.37 38.07 5.55
CA LEU A 212 -4.97 39.25 6.19
C LEU A 212 -4.00 39.95 7.15
N ASN A 213 -3.25 39.23 7.99
CA ASN A 213 -2.21 39.81 8.86
C ASN A 213 -1.05 40.40 8.04
N LYS A 214 -0.73 39.82 6.87
CA LYS A 214 0.27 40.34 5.94
C LYS A 214 -0.25 41.60 5.22
N LEU A 215 -1.52 41.63 4.82
CA LEU A 215 -2.20 42.82 4.33
C LEU A 215 -2.20 43.92 5.42
N ILE A 216 -2.52 43.61 6.68
CA ILE A 216 -2.46 44.55 7.82
C ILE A 216 -1.02 45.05 8.08
N ALA A 217 0.00 44.24 7.76
CA ALA A 217 1.41 44.66 7.88
C ALA A 217 1.88 45.49 6.67
N ASP A 218 1.39 45.18 5.47
CA ASP A 218 1.69 45.85 4.21
C ASP A 218 0.91 47.19 4.06
N THR A 219 -0.19 47.38 4.79
CA THR A 219 -0.94 48.64 4.86
C THR A 219 -0.22 49.79 5.59
N LYS A 220 1.06 49.61 5.96
CA LYS A 220 1.98 50.71 6.29
C LYS A 220 2.19 51.71 5.13
N GLU A 221 1.79 51.36 3.90
CA GLU A 221 1.78 52.27 2.74
C GLU A 221 0.63 53.28 2.69
N PHE A 222 -0.31 53.28 3.64
CA PHE A 222 -1.40 54.25 3.71
C PHE A 222 -0.98 55.64 4.23
N SER A 223 0.12 56.19 3.75
CA SER A 223 0.68 57.48 4.17
C SER A 223 -0.30 58.67 4.09
N HIS A 224 -1.38 58.53 3.31
CA HIS A 224 -2.38 59.57 3.07
C HIS A 224 -3.54 59.64 4.09
N PHE A 225 -3.69 58.66 4.99
CA PHE A 225 -4.75 58.67 6.00
C PHE A 225 -4.28 59.31 7.32
N SER A 226 -5.18 60.01 8.02
CA SER A 226 -4.89 60.56 9.34
C SER A 226 -4.67 59.43 10.36
N ASP A 227 -3.88 59.69 11.41
CA ASP A 227 -3.56 58.67 12.41
C ASP A 227 -4.79 58.10 13.13
N ASN A 228 -5.84 58.92 13.27
CA ASN A 228 -7.12 58.50 13.85
C ASN A 228 -7.86 57.52 12.93
N ASP A 229 -7.95 57.82 11.63
CA ASP A 229 -8.62 56.93 10.67
C ASP A 229 -7.92 55.57 10.57
N ARG A 230 -6.58 55.56 10.65
CA ARG A 230 -5.82 54.30 10.69
C ARG A 230 -6.12 53.48 11.93
N LYS A 231 -6.24 54.13 13.09
CA LYS A 231 -6.55 53.46 14.36
C LYS A 231 -7.95 52.84 14.34
N ASP A 232 -8.92 53.52 13.75
CA ASP A 232 -10.30 53.04 13.65
C ASP A 232 -10.45 51.89 12.64
N ILE A 233 -9.72 51.93 11.53
CA ILE A 233 -9.68 50.82 10.56
C ILE A 233 -9.01 49.58 11.17
N LEU A 234 -7.90 49.77 11.91
CA LEU A 234 -7.20 48.67 12.57
C LEU A 234 -8.03 48.05 13.71
N SER A 235 -8.77 48.86 14.48
CA SER A 235 -9.65 48.34 15.54
C SER A 235 -10.85 47.57 14.94
N ALA A 236 -11.45 48.07 13.86
CA ALA A 236 -12.53 47.37 13.16
C ALA A 236 -12.04 46.05 12.54
N LEU A 237 -10.84 46.01 11.95
CA LEU A 237 -10.24 44.78 11.41
C LEU A 237 -9.92 43.76 12.52
N ASP A 238 -9.39 44.21 13.66
CA ASP A 238 -9.12 43.34 14.82
C ASP A 238 -10.43 42.81 15.43
N GLU A 239 -11.49 43.61 15.47
CA GLU A 239 -12.82 43.18 15.93
C GLU A 239 -13.42 42.11 15.03
N ILE A 240 -13.37 42.31 13.70
CA ILE A 240 -13.81 41.32 12.70
C ILE A 240 -12.98 40.03 12.80
N GLN A 241 -11.66 40.14 13.00
CA GLN A 241 -10.78 38.99 13.15
C GLN A 241 -11.06 38.20 14.43
N ARG A 242 -11.31 38.88 15.55
CA ARG A 242 -11.67 38.24 16.82
C ARG A 242 -13.02 37.54 16.73
N ALA A 243 -14.02 38.17 16.09
CA ALA A 243 -15.33 37.58 15.86
C ALA A 243 -15.23 36.31 14.99
N ASN A 244 -14.49 36.36 13.88
CA ASN A 244 -14.26 35.18 13.03
C ASN A 244 -13.51 34.06 13.78
N ASN A 245 -12.51 34.40 14.58
CA ASN A 245 -11.75 33.40 15.34
C ASN A 245 -12.59 32.76 16.46
N SER A 246 -13.45 33.52 17.15
CA SER A 246 -14.34 32.97 18.18
C SER A 246 -15.41 32.05 17.58
N ASP A 247 -16.00 32.44 16.45
CA ASP A 247 -17.04 31.67 15.78
C ASP A 247 -16.47 30.39 15.16
N LEU A 248 -15.25 30.46 14.61
CA LEU A 248 -14.54 29.29 14.12
C LEU A 248 -14.20 28.32 15.25
N ALA A 249 -13.67 28.81 16.38
CA ALA A 249 -13.33 27.96 17.53
C ALA A 249 -14.59 27.29 18.11
N ALA A 250 -15.70 28.01 18.23
CA ALA A 250 -16.98 27.47 18.68
C ALA A 250 -17.52 26.40 17.72
N THR A 251 -17.40 26.63 16.41
CA THR A 251 -17.82 25.68 15.37
C THR A 251 -16.94 24.43 15.39
N GLN A 252 -15.61 24.58 15.48
CA GLN A 252 -14.68 23.45 15.61
C GLN A 252 -14.95 22.62 16.86
N GLN A 253 -15.23 23.27 17.99
CA GLN A 253 -15.57 22.59 19.23
C GLN A 253 -16.88 21.80 19.09
N LYS A 254 -17.93 22.39 18.52
CA LYS A 254 -19.20 21.71 18.27
C LYS A 254 -19.04 20.47 17.39
N VAL A 255 -18.20 20.54 16.36
CA VAL A 255 -17.93 19.38 15.50
C VAL A 255 -17.10 18.31 16.21
N ARG A 256 -16.14 18.69 17.07
CA ARG A 256 -15.42 17.73 17.94
C ARG A 256 -16.36 17.03 18.91
N ASP A 257 -17.33 17.74 19.46
CA ASP A 257 -18.30 17.17 20.40
C ASP A 257 -19.25 16.17 19.69
N ILE A 258 -19.66 16.45 18.45
CA ILE A 258 -20.43 15.51 17.60
C ILE A 258 -19.57 14.28 17.23
N LEU A 259 -18.27 14.45 16.98
CA LEU A 259 -17.36 13.34 16.68
C LEU A 259 -17.14 12.41 17.87
N ASN A 260 -17.06 12.97 19.09
CA ASN A 260 -16.86 12.19 20.31
C ASN A 260 -18.15 11.50 20.77
N ASN A 261 -19.31 12.03 20.41
CA ASN A 261 -20.62 11.47 20.71
C ASN A 261 -21.45 11.32 19.43
N PRO A 262 -21.09 10.38 18.53
CA PRO A 262 -21.83 10.19 17.30
C PRO A 262 -23.28 9.79 17.64
N PRO A 263 -24.29 10.40 16.97
CA PRO A 263 -25.68 10.05 17.21
C PRO A 263 -25.89 8.57 16.93
N LYS A 264 -26.42 7.84 17.93
CA LYS A 264 -26.78 6.44 17.78
C LYS A 264 -27.96 6.37 16.81
N LYS A 265 -27.77 5.68 15.67
CA LYS A 265 -28.87 5.23 14.82
C LYS A 265 -29.57 4.04 15.47
#